data_AF-A0A7W8MFM4-F1
#
_entry.id   AF-A0A7W8MFM4-F1
#
_cell.length_a   1.000
_cell.length_b   1.000
_cell.length_c   1.000
_cell.angle_alpha   90.00
_cell.angle_beta   90.00
_cell.angle_gamma   90.00
#
_symmetry.space_group_name_H-M   'P 1'
#
loop_
_entity.id
_entity.type
_entity.pdbx_description
1 polymer ?
#
loop_
_entity_poly.entity_id
_entity_poly.type
_entity_poly.pdbx_seq_one_letter_code
_entity_poly.pdbx_strand_id
1 'polypeptide(L)'
;MTDPSHSPPDWLRFVRSGHFEAMPDPFTWDISHDFAHLIDGYRLSQEAGLGSLGHFANARFDEAQETGHWSGTALQLWCCLFFEHRRYRHMGEGEPTGSDLDLLNRLCTRLRLRLQTVTDEERQSLLTALQQG
;
A
#
# COMPACT_ATOMS: atom_id res chain seq x y z
N MET A 1 8.77 -8.04 21.80
CA MET A 1 10.21 -7.75 21.97
C MET A 1 10.68 -7.16 20.65
N THR A 2 10.63 -5.84 20.49
CA THR A 2 11.06 -5.15 19.28
C THR A 2 12.47 -4.62 19.51
N ASP A 3 13.42 -5.12 18.73
CA ASP A 3 14.82 -4.71 18.72
C ASP A 3 14.93 -3.26 18.18
N PRO A 4 15.49 -2.30 18.94
CA PRO A 4 15.61 -0.90 18.54
C PRO A 4 16.72 -0.62 17.50
N SER A 5 17.33 -1.64 16.90
CA SER A 5 18.49 -1.49 15.99
C SER A 5 18.20 -1.66 14.49
N HIS A 6 16.99 -1.99 14.05
CA HIS A 6 16.70 -2.11 12.63
C HIS A 6 16.49 -0.74 11.98
N SER A 7 17.56 -0.23 11.35
CA SER A 7 17.41 0.79 10.32
C SER A 7 16.46 0.26 9.23
N PRO A 8 15.56 1.10 8.69
CA PRO A 8 14.68 0.66 7.62
C PRO A 8 15.52 0.10 6.47
N PRO A 9 15.11 -1.02 5.86
CA PRO A 9 15.80 -1.59 4.72
C PRO A 9 16.14 -0.55 3.65
N ASP A 10 17.32 -0.70 3.04
CA ASP A 10 17.85 0.20 2.01
C ASP A 10 16.88 0.46 0.85
N TRP A 11 15.99 -0.48 0.53
CA TRP A 11 15.00 -0.28 -0.52
C TRP A 11 13.89 0.71 -0.14
N LEU A 12 13.52 0.83 1.15
CA LEU A 12 12.52 1.79 1.60
C LEU A 12 12.99 3.23 1.43
N ARG A 13 14.27 3.51 1.71
CA ARG A 13 14.85 4.84 1.46
C ARG A 13 14.85 5.19 -0.03
N PHE A 14 15.12 4.21 -0.90
CA PHE A 14 15.09 4.41 -2.35
C PHE A 14 13.67 4.69 -2.84
N VAL A 15 12.68 3.93 -2.35
CA VAL A 15 11.25 4.17 -2.64
C VAL A 15 10.81 5.57 -2.19
N ARG A 16 11.23 6.04 -1.01
CA ARG A 16 10.94 7.43 -0.55
C ARG A 16 11.47 8.49 -1.52
N SER A 17 12.53 8.18 -2.26
CA SER A 17 13.09 9.05 -3.30
C SER A 17 12.50 8.79 -4.71
N GLY A 18 11.51 7.91 -4.84
CA GLY A 18 10.83 7.60 -6.10
C GLY A 18 11.42 6.43 -6.90
N HIS A 19 12.41 5.74 -6.36
CA HIS A 19 13.05 4.58 -6.99
C HIS A 19 12.26 3.29 -6.72
N PHE A 20 11.10 3.15 -7.36
CA PHE A 20 10.21 2.00 -7.20
C PHE A 20 10.78 0.67 -7.75
N GLU A 21 11.82 0.73 -8.58
CA GLU A 21 12.59 -0.43 -9.04
C GLU A 21 13.34 -1.13 -7.90
N ALA A 22 13.62 -0.43 -6.79
CA ALA A 22 14.30 -1.00 -5.63
C ALA A 22 13.38 -1.93 -4.81
N MET A 23 12.07 -1.91 -5.04
CA MET A 23 11.11 -2.75 -4.30
C MET A 23 11.43 -4.24 -4.49
N PRO A 24 11.45 -5.02 -3.39
CA PRO A 24 11.79 -6.44 -3.45
C PRO A 24 10.77 -7.23 -4.29
N ASP A 25 11.21 -8.37 -4.79
CA ASP A 25 10.40 -9.32 -5.56
C ASP A 25 10.63 -10.73 -4.98
N PRO A 26 9.63 -11.38 -4.37
CA PRO A 26 8.23 -10.96 -4.29
C PRO A 26 7.98 -9.78 -3.34
N PHE A 27 6.91 -9.01 -3.61
CA PHE A 27 6.41 -7.97 -2.71
C PHE A 27 5.10 -8.43 -2.06
N THR A 28 5.21 -8.88 -0.81
CA THR A 28 4.13 -9.52 -0.04
C THR A 28 3.57 -8.61 1.03
N TRP A 29 2.47 -9.05 1.66
CA TRP A 29 1.86 -8.38 2.81
C TRP A 29 2.89 -8.07 3.90
N ASP A 30 3.63 -9.07 4.37
CA ASP A 30 4.62 -8.92 5.45
C ASP A 30 5.70 -7.89 5.11
N ILE A 31 6.20 -7.91 3.87
CA ILE A 31 7.23 -6.98 3.39
C ILE A 31 6.67 -5.55 3.27
N SER A 32 5.38 -5.43 2.95
CA SER A 32 4.74 -4.16 2.69
C SER A 32 4.43 -3.33 3.94
N HIS A 33 4.64 -3.86 5.16
CA HIS A 33 4.23 -3.21 6.41
C HIS A 33 4.75 -1.77 6.56
N ASP A 34 6.08 -1.60 6.56
CA ASP A 34 6.68 -0.26 6.69
C ASP A 34 6.46 0.59 5.44
N PHE A 35 6.41 -0.06 4.27
CA PHE A 35 6.13 0.61 3.00
C PHE A 35 4.74 1.24 2.95
N ALA A 36 3.72 0.54 3.47
CA ALA A 36 2.34 1.00 3.45
C ALA A 36 2.18 2.32 4.21
N HIS A 37 3.00 2.51 5.26
CA HIS A 37 3.02 3.70 6.11
C HIS A 37 3.99 4.80 5.66
N LEU A 38 4.62 4.68 4.48
CA LEU A 38 5.37 5.80 3.90
C LEU A 38 4.46 6.96 3.46
N ILE A 39 3.15 6.71 3.42
CA ILE A 39 2.15 7.69 3.06
C ILE A 39 1.16 7.90 4.22
N ASP A 40 0.59 9.09 4.31
CA ASP A 40 -0.63 9.32 5.09
C ASP A 40 -1.85 9.01 4.22
N GLY A 41 -2.27 7.74 4.23
CA GLY A 41 -3.39 7.28 3.41
C GLY A 41 -4.71 8.01 3.70
N TYR A 42 -4.94 8.47 4.94
CA TYR A 42 -6.17 9.19 5.28
C TYR A 42 -6.18 10.59 4.67
N ARG A 43 -5.09 11.32 4.78
CA ARG A 43 -4.97 12.65 4.19
C ARG A 43 -5.06 12.58 2.66
N LEU A 44 -4.34 11.64 2.05
CA LEU A 44 -4.33 11.44 0.61
C LEU A 44 -5.70 11.02 0.06
N SER A 45 -6.46 10.22 0.81
CA SER A 45 -7.82 9.87 0.39
C SER A 45 -8.75 11.08 0.34
N GLN A 46 -8.59 12.05 1.24
CA GLN A 46 -9.35 13.30 1.21
C GLN A 46 -8.93 14.17 0.02
N GLU A 47 -7.62 14.35 -0.19
CA GLU A 47 -7.09 15.17 -1.29
C GLU A 47 -7.46 14.62 -2.67
N ALA A 48 -7.47 13.29 -2.81
CA ALA A 48 -7.88 12.62 -4.05
C ALA A 48 -9.40 12.49 -4.21
N GLY A 49 -10.21 13.03 -3.27
CA GLY A 49 -11.67 12.98 -3.35
C GLY A 49 -12.27 11.57 -3.23
N LEU A 50 -11.56 10.63 -2.59
CA LEU A 50 -12.02 9.25 -2.40
C LEU A 50 -13.08 9.13 -1.27
N GLY A 51 -13.29 10.20 -0.51
CA GLY A 51 -14.18 10.21 0.65
C GLY A 51 -13.58 9.42 1.83
N SER A 52 -14.41 8.64 2.51
CA SER A 52 -13.97 7.79 3.63
C SER A 52 -13.06 6.67 3.12
N LEU A 53 -11.80 6.70 3.53
CA LEU A 53 -10.82 5.69 3.13
C LEU A 53 -11.29 4.27 3.47
N GLY A 54 -11.88 4.07 4.64
CA GLY A 54 -12.37 2.73 5.03
C GLY A 54 -13.50 2.23 4.14
N HIS A 55 -14.44 3.11 3.76
CA HIS A 55 -15.53 2.72 2.84
C HIS A 55 -14.99 2.42 1.44
N PHE A 56 -14.06 3.23 0.95
CA PHE A 56 -13.40 2.99 -0.33
C PHE A 56 -12.59 1.70 -0.33
N ALA A 57 -11.78 1.46 0.70
CA ALA A 57 -10.94 0.28 0.84
C ALA A 57 -11.78 -0.99 0.90
N ASN A 58 -12.83 -1.02 1.74
CA ASN A 58 -13.74 -2.15 1.84
C ASN A 58 -14.39 -2.48 0.49
N ALA A 59 -14.97 -1.47 -0.19
CA ALA A 59 -15.62 -1.67 -1.48
C ALA A 59 -14.65 -2.22 -2.56
N ARG A 60 -13.39 -1.74 -2.57
CA ARG A 60 -12.36 -2.24 -3.48
C ARG A 60 -11.86 -3.63 -3.12
N PHE A 61 -11.83 -3.96 -1.83
CA PHE A 61 -11.45 -5.27 -1.36
C PHE A 61 -12.52 -6.31 -1.75
N ASP A 62 -13.80 -5.99 -1.52
CA ASP A 62 -14.95 -6.82 -1.92
C ASP A 62 -14.96 -7.06 -3.44
N GLU A 63 -14.82 -6.00 -4.25
CA GLU A 63 -14.72 -6.11 -5.72
C GLU A 63 -13.56 -7.04 -6.14
N ALA A 64 -12.41 -6.92 -5.49
CA ALA A 64 -11.24 -7.73 -5.80
C ALA A 64 -11.38 -9.19 -5.34
N GLN A 65 -12.08 -9.44 -4.24
CA GLN A 65 -12.44 -10.79 -3.80
C GLN A 65 -13.41 -11.44 -4.80
N GLU A 66 -14.45 -10.72 -5.23
CA GLU A 66 -15.48 -11.25 -6.13
C GLU A 66 -14.95 -11.48 -7.55
N THR A 67 -14.16 -10.54 -8.08
CA THR A 67 -13.77 -10.54 -9.50
C THR A 67 -12.35 -11.05 -9.75
N GLY A 68 -11.51 -11.12 -8.71
CA GLY A 68 -10.05 -11.35 -8.84
C GLY A 68 -9.27 -10.15 -9.40
N HIS A 69 -9.94 -9.04 -9.70
CA HIS A 69 -9.36 -7.85 -10.33
C HIS A 69 -9.42 -6.65 -9.40
N TRP A 70 -8.39 -5.81 -9.43
CA TRP A 70 -8.38 -4.55 -8.70
C TRP A 70 -8.31 -3.38 -9.68
N SER A 71 -9.28 -2.47 -9.59
CA SER A 71 -9.40 -1.30 -10.44
C SER A 71 -9.11 0.01 -9.68
N GLY A 72 -8.47 0.97 -10.35
CA GLY A 72 -8.04 2.25 -9.74
C GLY A 72 -6.60 2.61 -10.09
N THR A 73 -6.07 3.68 -9.50
CA THR A 73 -4.67 4.13 -9.67
C THR A 73 -3.71 3.45 -8.69
N ALA A 74 -2.39 3.60 -8.89
CA ALA A 74 -1.39 3.11 -7.93
C ALA A 74 -1.55 3.75 -6.55
N LEU A 75 -1.83 5.07 -6.49
CA LEU A 75 -2.07 5.81 -5.25
C LEU A 75 -3.29 5.27 -4.50
N GLN A 76 -4.40 5.04 -5.20
CA GLN A 76 -5.62 4.47 -4.60
C GLN A 76 -5.34 3.09 -3.99
N LEU A 77 -4.58 2.24 -4.69
CA LEU A 77 -4.20 0.92 -4.18
C LEU A 77 -3.30 1.02 -2.95
N TRP A 78 -2.36 1.97 -2.95
CA TRP A 78 -1.50 2.21 -1.79
C TRP A 78 -2.32 2.68 -0.58
N CYS A 79 -3.26 3.60 -0.76
CA CYS A 79 -4.17 4.02 0.31
C CYS A 79 -5.00 2.85 0.86
N CYS A 80 -5.50 1.95 0.00
CA CYS A 80 -6.18 0.74 0.44
C CYS A 80 -5.26 -0.14 1.30
N LEU A 81 -4.04 -0.42 0.85
CA LEU A 81 -3.08 -1.25 1.60
C LEU A 81 -2.66 -0.59 2.93
N PHE A 82 -2.49 0.73 2.97
CA PHE A 82 -2.31 1.48 4.22
C PHE A 82 -3.47 1.23 5.20
N PHE A 83 -4.71 1.33 4.72
CA PHE A 83 -5.88 1.10 5.54
C PHE A 83 -5.94 -0.34 6.06
N GLU A 84 -5.65 -1.32 5.21
CA GLU A 84 -5.62 -2.73 5.57
C GLU A 84 -4.59 -3.01 6.68
N HIS A 85 -3.36 -2.51 6.53
CA HIS A 85 -2.31 -2.69 7.55
C HIS A 85 -2.75 -2.10 8.89
N ARG A 86 -3.42 -0.96 8.84
CA ARG A 86 -3.99 -0.32 10.02
C ARG A 86 -5.16 -1.13 10.60
N ARG A 87 -6.02 -1.71 9.76
CA ARG A 87 -7.17 -2.53 10.18
C ARG A 87 -6.72 -3.73 10.99
N TYR A 88 -5.84 -4.58 10.44
CA TYR A 88 -5.34 -5.77 11.12
C TYR A 88 -4.59 -5.43 12.42
N ARG A 89 -3.81 -4.34 12.43
CA ARG A 89 -3.10 -3.88 13.63
C ARG A 89 -4.02 -3.33 14.73
N HIS A 90 -5.04 -2.55 14.37
CA HIS A 90 -5.83 -1.77 15.34
C HIS A 90 -7.18 -2.40 15.71
N MET A 91 -7.80 -3.19 14.83
CA MET A 91 -9.11 -3.79 15.10
C MET A 91 -9.01 -5.12 15.86
N GLY A 92 -7.78 -5.59 16.16
CA GLY A 92 -7.57 -6.84 16.89
C GLY A 92 -7.93 -8.09 16.08
N GLU A 93 -8.01 -7.96 14.75
CA GLU A 93 -8.32 -9.07 13.83
C GLU A 93 -7.16 -10.08 13.69
N GLY A 94 -6.01 -9.82 14.32
CA GLY A 94 -4.81 -10.64 14.22
C GLY A 94 -4.08 -10.39 12.90
N GLU A 95 -3.29 -11.37 12.45
CA GLU A 95 -2.69 -11.35 11.11
C GLU A 95 -3.69 -11.91 10.08
N PRO A 96 -3.72 -11.40 8.84
CA PRO A 96 -4.52 -12.00 7.78
C PRO A 96 -4.10 -13.45 7.55
N THR A 97 -5.07 -14.32 7.24
CA THR A 97 -4.83 -15.73 6.92
C THR A 97 -5.69 -16.19 5.75
N GLY A 98 -5.37 -17.35 5.18
CA GLY A 98 -6.16 -17.96 4.11
C GLY A 98 -6.34 -17.05 2.89
N SER A 99 -7.58 -16.98 2.39
CA SER A 99 -7.93 -16.22 1.18
C SER A 99 -7.62 -14.73 1.27
N ASP A 100 -7.70 -14.15 2.47
CA ASP A 100 -7.43 -12.73 2.67
C ASP A 100 -5.94 -12.43 2.53
N LEU A 101 -5.08 -13.25 3.15
CA LEU A 101 -3.64 -13.15 2.97
C LEU A 101 -3.23 -13.35 1.50
N ASP A 102 -3.85 -14.31 0.81
CA ASP A 102 -3.60 -14.55 -0.62
C ASP A 102 -4.03 -13.36 -1.49
N LEU A 103 -5.15 -12.71 -1.16
CA LEU A 103 -5.56 -11.48 -1.84
C LEU A 103 -4.60 -10.34 -1.55
N LEU A 104 -4.24 -10.10 -0.29
CA LEU A 104 -3.32 -9.03 0.12
C LEU A 104 -1.95 -9.17 -0.53
N ASN A 105 -1.40 -10.40 -0.60
CA ASN A 105 -0.15 -10.69 -1.32
C ASN A 105 -0.25 -10.33 -2.82
N ARG A 106 -1.38 -10.66 -3.46
CA ARG A 106 -1.63 -10.30 -4.88
C ARG A 106 -1.77 -8.80 -5.07
N LEU A 107 -2.44 -8.11 -4.15
CA LEU A 107 -2.60 -6.65 -4.17
C LEU A 107 -1.24 -5.94 -3.98
N CYS A 108 -0.41 -6.43 -3.07
CA CYS A 108 0.96 -5.94 -2.88
C CYS A 108 1.78 -6.10 -4.18
N THR A 109 1.79 -7.31 -4.75
CA THR A 109 2.48 -7.58 -6.02
C THR A 109 1.98 -6.65 -7.14
N ARG A 110 0.66 -6.45 -7.24
CA ARG A 110 0.06 -5.54 -8.22
C ARG A 110 0.48 -4.08 -8.00
N LEU A 111 0.57 -3.62 -6.75
CA LEU A 111 1.04 -2.28 -6.44
C LEU A 111 2.48 -2.09 -6.90
N ARG A 112 3.37 -3.03 -6.57
CA ARG A 112 4.77 -2.98 -7.02
C ARG A 112 4.86 -2.84 -8.54
N LEU A 113 4.17 -3.71 -9.28
CA LEU A 113 4.18 -3.69 -10.74
C LEU A 113 3.69 -2.33 -11.28
N ARG A 114 2.59 -1.80 -10.72
CA ARG A 114 2.06 -0.50 -11.14
C ARG A 114 3.01 0.64 -10.85
N LEU A 115 3.62 0.69 -9.67
CA LEU A 115 4.59 1.72 -9.30
C LEU A 115 5.83 1.72 -10.22
N GLN A 116 6.18 0.58 -10.80
CA GLN A 116 7.27 0.48 -11.77
C GLN A 116 6.88 0.95 -13.18
N THR A 117 5.58 1.03 -13.47
CA THR A 117 5.04 1.39 -14.80
C THR A 117 4.22 2.68 -14.79
N VAL A 118 4.21 3.44 -13.69
CA VAL A 118 3.49 4.73 -13.63
C VAL A 118 4.06 5.73 -14.63
N THR A 119 3.21 6.60 -15.13
CA THR A 119 3.64 7.75 -15.94
C THR A 119 4.46 8.73 -15.11
N ASP A 120 5.16 9.66 -15.76
CA ASP A 120 5.91 10.71 -15.04
C ASP A 120 4.98 11.62 -14.20
N GLU A 121 3.77 11.87 -14.68
CA GLU A 121 2.75 12.64 -13.95
C GLU A 121 2.28 11.91 -12.68
N GLU A 122 1.97 10.63 -12.79
CA GLU A 122 1.61 9.79 -11.66
C GLU A 122 2.79 9.66 -10.68
N ARG A 123 4.02 9.50 -11.18
CA ARG A 123 5.24 9.48 -10.37
C ARG A 123 5.40 10.77 -9.57
N GLN A 124 5.20 11.92 -10.18
CA GLN A 124 5.30 13.21 -9.49
C GLN A 124 4.23 13.37 -8.40
N SER A 125 3.02 12.88 -8.65
CA SER A 125 1.94 12.85 -7.66
C SER A 125 2.31 11.94 -6.48
N LEU A 126 2.87 10.76 -6.75
CA LEU A 126 3.35 9.82 -5.72
C LEU A 126 4.51 10.40 -4.90
N LEU A 127 5.46 11.09 -5.53
CA LEU A 127 6.55 11.77 -4.83
C LEU A 127 6.05 12.88 -3.91
N THR A 128 5.04 13.62 -4.36
CA THR A 128 4.39 14.65 -3.53
C THR A 128 3.71 14.00 -2.32
N ALA A 129 3.01 12.88 -2.52
CA ALA A 129 2.40 12.12 -1.44
C ALA A 129 3.43 11.61 -0.42
N LEU A 130 4.59 11.13 -0.88
CA LEU A 130 5.69 10.63 -0.05
C LEU A 130 6.39 11.71 0.77
N GLN A 131 6.39 12.97 0.32
CA GLN A 131 6.95 14.10 1.07
C GLN A 131 6.04 14.55 2.22
N GLN A 132 4.77 14.16 2.16
CA GLN A 132 3.73 14.58 3.09
C GLN A 132 3.26 13.43 4.01
N GLY A 133 3.93 12.27 3.95
CA GLY A 133 3.68 11.07 4.78
C GLY A 133 4.82 10.83 5.75
#